data_AF-A0A482VNM7-F1
#
_entry.id   AF-A0A482VNM7-F1
#
_cell.length_a   1.000
_cell.length_b   1.000
_cell.length_c   1.000
_cell.angle_alpha   90.00
_cell.angle_beta   90.00
_cell.angle_gamma   90.00
#
_symmetry.space_group_name_H-M   'P 1'
#
loop_
_entity.id
_entity.type
_entity.pdbx_description
1 polymer ?
#
loop_
_entity_poly.entity_id
_entity_poly.type
_entity_poly.pdbx_seq_one_letter_code
_entity_poly.pdbx_strand_id
1 'polypeptide(L)' 'DHKIVLTDDESTFVAWHLKRDFPYEYTRPVPVEAVDNTSVLKTQLTPELKEVFNKKPPDQARQELMNITHTTKHR' A
#
# COMPACT_ATOMS: atom_id res chain seq x y z
N ASP A 1 28.10 2.63 25.00
CA ASP A 1 27.86 3.88 24.24
C ASP A 1 26.56 4.55 24.64
N HIS A 2 26.68 5.71 25.28
CA HIS A 2 25.54 6.52 25.68
C HIS A 2 25.00 7.28 24.45
N LYS A 3 23.78 6.95 24.02
CA LYS A 3 23.10 7.59 22.87
C LYS A 3 22.59 9.00 23.18
N ILE A 4 22.60 9.36 24.46
CA ILE A 4 22.23 10.67 24.96
C ILE A 4 23.39 11.12 25.85
N VAL A 5 23.91 12.30 25.57
CA VAL A 5 25.06 12.89 26.25
C VAL A 5 24.68 14.28 26.72
N LEU A 6 25.19 14.69 27.88
CA LEU A 6 25.05 16.05 28.38
C LEU A 6 26.24 16.87 27.86
N THR A 7 26.01 18.10 27.41
CA THR A 7 27.08 19.01 27.01
C THR A 7 27.98 19.35 28.21
N ASP A 8 29.24 19.71 27.96
CA ASP A 8 30.24 19.97 29.01
C ASP A 8 29.84 21.12 29.98
N ASP A 9 28.91 21.98 29.55
CA ASP A 9 28.32 23.07 30.33
C ASP A 9 27.05 22.68 31.11
N GLU A 10 26.68 21.40 31.09
CA GLU A 10 25.49 20.81 31.73
C GLU A 10 24.15 21.44 31.33
N SER A 11 24.13 22.25 30.28
CA SER A 11 22.95 23.04 29.90
C SER A 11 22.00 22.28 28.96
N THR A 12 22.53 21.34 28.18
CA THR A 12 21.81 20.75 27.05
C THR A 12 22.06 19.25 26.92
N PHE A 13 20.99 18.47 26.81
CA PHE A 13 21.08 17.07 26.44
C PHE A 13 21.08 16.90 24.92
N VAL A 14 22.07 16.19 24.39
CA VAL A 14 22.23 15.86 22.98
C VAL A 14 21.97 14.38 22.77
N ALA A 15 20.97 14.05 21.93
CA ALA A 15 20.63 12.68 21.59
C ALA A 15 21.08 12.34 20.17
N TRP A 16 21.94 11.34 20.01
CA TRP A 16 22.32 10.79 18.72
C TRP A 16 21.44 9.57 18.39
N HIS A 17 20.48 9.76 17.48
CA HIS A 17 19.61 8.69 17.00
C HIS A 17 19.76 8.45 15.49
N LEU A 18 20.55 7.44 15.13
CA LEU A 18 20.63 7.01 13.74
C LEU A 18 19.31 6.36 13.29
N LYS A 19 18.92 6.63 12.04
CA LYS A 19 17.88 5.86 11.37
C LYS A 19 18.36 4.41 11.27
N ARG A 20 17.51 3.47 11.71
CA ARG A 20 17.78 2.04 11.55
C ARG A 20 17.28 1.60 10.18
N ASP A 21 18.11 0.89 9.45
CA ASP A 21 17.70 0.22 8.23
C ASP A 21 16.85 -1.02 8.56
N PHE A 22 16.02 -1.42 7.61
CA PHE A 22 15.15 -2.57 7.73
C PHE A 22 15.89 -3.84 7.26
N PRO A 23 16.11 -4.84 8.13
CA PRO A 23 16.78 -6.08 7.77
C PRO A 23 16.05 -6.84 6.65
N TYR A 24 16.81 -7.47 5.76
CA TYR A 24 16.24 -8.20 4.62
C TYR A 24 15.40 -9.40 5.07
N GLU A 25 15.78 -10.05 6.17
CA GLU A 25 15.11 -11.22 6.76
C GLU A 25 13.67 -10.92 7.21
N TYR A 26 13.32 -9.64 7.37
CA TYR A 26 11.97 -9.20 7.73
C TYR A 26 11.14 -8.75 6.54
N THR A 27 11.68 -8.84 5.31
CA THR A 27 10.96 -8.54 4.08
C THR A 27 10.19 -9.75 3.57
N ARG A 28 9.21 -9.53 2.71
CA ARG A 28 8.55 -10.58 1.94
C ARG A 28 8.91 -10.42 0.46
N PRO A 29 9.08 -11.53 -0.29
CA PRO A 29 9.25 -11.44 -1.73
C PRO A 29 8.01 -10.81 -2.37
N VAL A 30 8.22 -10.04 -3.43
CA VAL A 30 7.13 -9.49 -4.24
C VAL A 30 6.38 -10.67 -4.88
N PRO A 31 5.04 -10.76 -4.76
CA PRO A 31 4.27 -11.80 -5.42
C PRO A 31 4.47 -11.73 -6.94
N VAL A 32 4.74 -12.88 -7.55
CA VAL A 32 4.77 -13.02 -9.01
C VAL A 32 3.42 -13.56 -9.43
N GLU A 33 2.59 -12.70 -10.03
CA GLU A 33 1.33 -13.14 -10.63
C GLU A 33 1.63 -13.86 -11.95
N ALA A 34 1.34 -15.16 -12.00
CA ALA A 34 1.35 -15.91 -13.25
C ALA A 34 0.10 -15.52 -14.05
N VAL A 35 0.27 -14.65 -15.04
CA VAL A 35 -0.83 -14.33 -15.97
C VAL A 35 -0.87 -15.42 -17.04
N ASP A 36 -1.89 -16.26 -16.99
CA ASP A 36 -2.18 -17.26 -18.02
C ASP A 36 -2.67 -16.55 -19.29
N ASN A 37 -1.73 -16.13 -20.14
CA ASN A 37 -2.01 -15.43 -21.37
C ASN A 37 -2.55 -16.40 -22.43
N THR A 38 -3.86 -16.45 -22.62
CA THR A 38 -4.51 -17.30 -23.63
C THR A 38 -4.61 -16.64 -25.02
N SER A 39 -4.27 -15.35 -25.14
CA SER A 39 -4.37 -14.56 -26.37
C SER A 39 -2.99 -14.15 -26.90
N VAL A 40 -2.84 -14.14 -28.23
CA VAL A 40 -1.65 -13.62 -28.94
C VAL A 40 -1.58 -12.08 -28.85
N LEU A 41 -2.71 -11.42 -28.59
CA LEU A 41 -2.76 -9.96 -28.47
C LEU A 41 -2.18 -9.51 -27.13
N LYS A 42 -1.46 -8.38 -27.15
CA LYS A 42 -0.90 -7.73 -25.95
C LYS A 42 -1.98 -7.34 -24.94
N THR A 43 -3.20 -7.05 -25.41
CA THR A 43 -4.37 -6.76 -24.57
C THR A 43 -5.31 -7.95 -24.55
N GLN A 44 -5.59 -8.45 -23.35
CA GLN A 44 -6.61 -9.47 -23.13
C GLN A 44 -7.91 -8.81 -22.70
N LEU A 45 -8.99 -9.20 -23.36
CA LEU A 45 -10.33 -8.76 -22.99
C LEU A 45 -10.83 -9.62 -21.83
N THR A 46 -10.32 -9.34 -20.62
CA THR A 46 -10.76 -10.02 -19.40
C THR A 46 -12.21 -9.64 -19.08
N PRO A 47 -12.97 -10.52 -18.40
CA PRO A 47 -14.33 -10.19 -17.95
C PRO A 47 -14.35 -8.92 -17.10
N GLU A 48 -13.35 -8.74 -16.22
CA GLU A 48 -13.16 -7.53 -15.41
C GLU A 48 -13.04 -6.26 -16.25
N LEU A 49 -12.26 -6.31 -17.33
CA LEU A 49 -12.08 -5.15 -18.21
C LEU A 49 -13.38 -4.80 -18.96
N LYS A 50 -14.23 -5.79 -19.27
CA LYS A 50 -15.56 -5.54 -19.82
C LYS A 50 -16.49 -4.86 -18.80
N GLU A 51 -16.40 -5.23 -17.53
CA GLU A 51 -17.23 -4.65 -16.47
C GLU A 51 -16.94 -3.15 -16.25
N VAL A 52 -15.71 -2.70 -16.47
CA VAL A 52 -15.34 -1.27 -16.37
C VAL A 52 -16.14 -0.40 -17.35
N PHE A 53 -16.46 -0.92 -18.54
CA PHE A 53 -17.22 -0.17 -19.54
C PHE A 53 -18.72 -0.10 -19.25
N ASN A 54 -19.23 -0.93 -18.33
CA ASN A 54 -20.64 -0.94 -17.97
C ASN A 54 -20.92 0.14 -16.92
N LYS A 55 -21.78 1.11 -17.26
CA LYS A 55 -22.22 2.13 -16.29
C LYS A 55 -23.10 1.47 -15.22
N LYS A 56 -22.62 1.49 -13.97
CA LYS A 56 -23.36 0.97 -12.81
C LYS A 56 -24.35 2.03 -12.29
N PRO A 57 -25.52 1.60 -11.76
CA PRO A 57 -26.44 2.51 -11.09
C PRO A 57 -25.80 3.10 -9.82
N PRO A 58 -26.23 4.30 -9.40
CA PRO A 58 -25.59 5.04 -8.30
C PRO A 58 -25.61 4.28 -6.97
N ASP A 59 -26.65 3.49 -6.70
CA ASP A 59 -26.76 2.73 -5.45
C ASP A 59 -25.80 1.55 -5.40
N GLN A 60 -25.60 0.86 -6.53
CA GLN A 60 -24.61 -0.22 -6.65
C GLN A 60 -23.19 0.33 -6.53
N ALA A 61 -22.90 1.46 -7.19
CA ALA A 61 -21.61 2.12 -7.09
C ALA A 61 -21.30 2.51 -5.63
N ARG A 62 -22.27 3.09 -4.89
CA ARG A 62 -22.11 3.40 -3.46
C ARG A 62 -21.81 2.16 -2.62
N GLN A 63 -22.49 1.04 -2.88
CA GLN A 63 -22.26 -0.21 -2.14
C GLN A 63 -20.86 -0.80 -2.41
N GLU A 64 -20.39 -0.79 -3.66
CA GLU A 64 -19.05 -1.25 -4.00
C GLU A 64 -17.97 -0.37 -3.38
N LEU A 65 -18.14 0.95 -3.42
CA LEU A 65 -17.22 1.90 -2.78
C LEU A 65 -17.16 1.69 -1.27
N MET A 66 -18.32 1.49 -0.63
CA MET A 66 -18.43 1.18 0.79
C MET A 66 -17.65 -0.09 1.15
N ASN A 67 -17.75 -1.14 0.32
CA ASN A 67 -17.07 -2.42 0.56
C ASN A 67 -15.55 -2.32 0.37
N ILE A 68 -15.08 -1.62 -0.67
CA ILE A 68 -13.65 -1.49 -0.98
C ILE A 68 -12.95 -0.58 0.04
N THR A 69 -13.61 0.49 0.46
CA THR A 69 -13.01 1.50 1.35
C THR A 69 -13.33 1.26 2.82
N HIS A 70 -14.15 0.26 3.13
CA HIS A 70 -14.64 -0.04 4.48
C HIS A 70 -15.28 1.18 5.18
N THR A 71 -15.96 2.05 4.42
CA THR A 71 -16.67 3.21 4.96
C THR A 71 -18.17 2.96 5.07
N THR A 72 -18.96 3.99 5.40
CA THR A 72 -20.42 3.93 5.32
C THR A 72 -20.92 4.49 3.98
N LYS A 73 -22.16 4.18 3.61
CA LYS A 73 -22.80 4.64 2.36
C LYS A 73 -23.08 6.15 2.26
N HIS A 74 -22.85 6.91 3.33
CA HIS A 74 -23.17 8.34 3.43
C HIS A 74 -21.96 9.26 3.29
N ARG A 75 -20.76 8.69 3.21
CA ARG A 75 -19.51 9.41 3.01
C ARG A 75 -19.33 9.74 1.53
#